data_AF-A0A962PVT1-F1
#
_entry.id   AF-A0A962PVT1-F1
#
_cell.length_a   1.000
_cell.length_b   1.000
_cell.length_c   1.000
_cell.angle_alpha   90.00
_cell.angle_beta   90.00
_cell.angle_gamma   90.00
#
_symmetry.space_group_name_H-M   'P 1'
#
loop_
_entity.id
_entity.type
_entity.pdbx_description
1 polymer ?
#
loop_
_entity_poly.entity_id
_entity_poly.type
_entity_poly.pdbx_seq_one_letter_code
_entity_poly.pdbx_strand_id
1 'polypeptide(L)'
;WRVEYRGPWNGGTLATAGNLVLQGTADGKLVAYRADNGKELWHFPTQTGVVAPPITYEIDGEQYISVNVGWGGAFALVFGEYVQAESLPNVSRVLTFKLGGKASLPPVTWTPAVVFNPPELTANADTIKLGFETYQDTCMGCHGLNAVSGLLIPDLRGSAFLWDEKGWEAVVRGGQLKDRGMASFADNISAEESEAIRSYVIQQ
;
A
#
# COMPACT_ATOMS: atom_id res chain seq x y z
N TRP A 1 2.15 -29.35 -0.91
CA TRP A 1 0.93 -28.95 -0.16
C TRP A 1 0.53 -27.54 -0.59
N ARG A 2 -0.65 -27.06 -0.21
CA ARG A 2 -1.15 -25.71 -0.51
C ARG A 2 -1.82 -25.13 0.75
N VAL A 3 -1.53 -23.88 1.05
CA VAL A 3 -2.22 -23.06 2.05
C VAL A 3 -2.84 -21.89 1.31
N GLU A 4 -4.13 -21.65 1.53
CA GLU A 4 -4.85 -20.52 0.92
C GLU A 4 -4.83 -19.32 1.85
N TYR A 5 -4.56 -18.15 1.28
CA TYR A 5 -4.68 -16.87 1.96
C TYR A 5 -5.90 -16.12 1.45
N ARG A 6 -6.37 -15.18 2.26
CA ARG A 6 -7.53 -14.33 1.93
C ARG A 6 -7.34 -13.55 0.63
N GLY A 7 -6.13 -13.07 0.37
CA GLY A 7 -5.81 -12.21 -0.75
C GLY A 7 -4.43 -12.48 -1.36
N PRO A 8 -4.16 -11.89 -2.52
CA PRO A 8 -2.87 -11.99 -3.19
C PRO A 8 -1.79 -11.17 -2.45
N TRP A 9 -0.60 -11.07 -3.05
CA TRP A 9 0.47 -10.16 -2.60
C TRP A 9 1.08 -10.48 -1.22
N ASN A 10 1.01 -11.75 -0.82
CA ASN A 10 1.76 -12.26 0.33
C ASN A 10 3.27 -12.24 0.03
N GLY A 11 4.07 -12.22 1.09
CA GLY A 11 5.51 -12.09 0.99
C GLY A 11 6.22 -13.33 0.46
N GLY A 12 7.51 -13.14 0.18
CA GLY A 12 8.40 -14.24 -0.19
C GLY A 12 8.57 -15.27 0.93
N THR A 13 9.17 -16.40 0.57
CA THR A 13 9.34 -17.55 1.47
C THR A 13 10.80 -17.78 1.85
N LEU A 14 11.00 -18.40 3.02
CA LEU A 14 12.29 -18.90 3.50
C LEU A 14 12.15 -20.37 3.87
N ALA A 15 12.94 -21.26 3.27
CA ALA A 15 13.03 -22.66 3.66
C ALA A 15 14.27 -22.92 4.51
N THR A 16 14.18 -23.81 5.51
CA THR A 16 15.32 -24.18 6.36
C THR A 16 15.49 -25.70 6.45
N ALA A 17 16.69 -26.16 6.81
CA ALA A 17 16.98 -27.58 7.05
C ALA A 17 16.16 -28.17 8.23
N GLY A 18 15.56 -27.32 9.08
CA GLY A 18 14.70 -27.72 10.20
C GLY A 18 13.29 -28.16 9.81
N ASN A 19 13.04 -28.49 8.53
CA ASN A 19 11.71 -28.80 7.99
C ASN A 19 10.70 -27.66 8.17
N LEU A 20 11.16 -26.42 7.98
CA LEU A 20 10.32 -25.21 8.08
C LEU A 20 10.30 -24.44 6.77
N VAL A 21 9.13 -23.87 6.45
CA VAL A 21 8.95 -22.77 5.49
C VAL A 21 8.32 -21.60 6.22
N LEU A 22 8.94 -20.42 6.16
CA LEU A 22 8.42 -19.20 6.73
C LEU A 22 7.94 -18.25 5.64
N GLN A 23 6.86 -17.53 5.91
CA GLN A 23 6.26 -16.58 4.96
C GLN A 23 5.58 -15.43 5.70
N GLY A 24 5.81 -14.21 5.21
CA GLY A 24 5.01 -13.05 5.59
C GLY A 24 3.70 -12.97 4.80
N THR A 25 2.62 -12.53 5.41
CA THR A 25 1.29 -12.49 4.77
C THR A 25 0.77 -11.07 4.61
N ALA A 26 -0.11 -10.86 3.63
CA ALA A 26 -0.75 -9.58 3.37
C ALA A 26 -1.66 -9.14 4.54
N ASP A 27 -2.26 -10.09 5.27
CA ASP A 27 -3.08 -9.83 6.47
C ASP A 27 -2.24 -9.57 7.74
N GLY A 28 -0.93 -9.38 7.59
CA GLY A 28 -0.06 -8.89 8.65
C GLY A 28 0.37 -9.95 9.65
N LYS A 29 0.83 -11.11 9.15
CA LYS A 29 1.45 -12.16 9.96
C LYS A 29 2.80 -12.56 9.38
N LEU A 30 3.68 -13.06 10.25
CA LEU A 30 4.75 -13.97 9.87
C LEU A 30 4.32 -15.37 10.30
N VAL A 31 4.32 -16.33 9.39
CA VAL A 31 3.86 -17.70 9.64
C VAL A 31 4.98 -18.69 9.37
N ALA A 32 5.07 -19.74 10.19
CA ALA A 32 5.96 -20.87 9.99
C ALA A 32 5.14 -22.15 9.76
N TYR A 33 5.43 -22.83 8.65
CA TYR A 33 4.81 -24.08 8.22
C TYR A 33 5.83 -25.21 8.25
N ARG A 34 5.36 -26.45 8.43
CA ARG A 34 6.16 -27.63 8.07
C ARG A 34 6.42 -27.66 6.57
N ALA A 35 7.67 -27.87 6.18
CA ALA A 35 8.04 -27.89 4.77
C ALA A 35 7.48 -29.12 4.03
N ASP A 36 7.30 -30.25 4.71
CA ASP A 36 6.79 -31.48 4.09
C ASP A 36 5.28 -31.51 3.80
N ASN A 37 4.46 -30.89 4.65
CA ASN A 37 3.00 -31.01 4.56
C ASN A 37 2.20 -29.71 4.71
N GLY A 38 2.84 -28.58 4.99
CA GLY A 38 2.17 -27.29 5.06
C GLY A 38 1.39 -27.04 6.34
N LYS A 39 1.53 -27.91 7.34
CA LYS A 39 0.93 -27.68 8.65
C LYS A 39 1.51 -26.42 9.26
N GLU A 40 0.66 -25.45 9.56
CA GLU A 40 1.04 -24.29 10.37
C GLU A 40 1.50 -24.73 11.76
N LEU A 41 2.67 -24.26 12.17
CA LEU A 41 3.25 -24.54 13.48
C LEU A 41 3.24 -23.33 14.39
N TRP A 42 3.33 -22.13 13.82
CA TRP A 42 3.45 -20.88 14.56
C TRP A 42 3.11 -19.70 13.66
N HIS A 43 2.56 -18.63 14.25
CA HIS A 43 2.44 -17.34 13.61
C HIS A 43 2.66 -16.20 14.60
N PHE A 44 2.92 -15.00 14.07
CA PHE A 44 3.02 -13.78 14.85
C PHE A 44 2.39 -12.59 14.11
N PRO A 45 1.53 -11.78 14.76
CA PRO A 45 0.95 -10.60 14.14
C PRO A 45 1.99 -9.48 14.01
N THR A 46 2.27 -9.04 12.78
CA THR A 46 3.33 -8.06 12.46
C THR A 46 2.84 -6.62 12.46
N GLN A 47 1.55 -6.38 12.75
CA GLN A 47 0.84 -5.09 12.72
C GLN A 47 0.75 -4.40 11.34
N THR A 48 1.34 -4.99 10.31
CA THR A 48 1.26 -4.53 8.92
C THR A 48 1.55 -5.69 7.98
N GLY A 49 1.05 -5.62 6.74
CA GLY A 49 1.30 -6.62 5.72
C GLY A 49 2.80 -6.83 5.44
N VAL A 50 3.17 -8.04 5.04
CA VAL A 50 4.57 -8.41 4.84
C VAL A 50 4.76 -8.94 3.42
N VAL A 51 5.50 -8.18 2.61
CA VAL A 51 5.80 -8.53 1.21
C VAL A 51 7.23 -9.03 1.02
N ALA A 52 8.16 -8.66 1.90
CA ALA A 52 9.55 -9.08 1.82
C ALA A 52 9.72 -10.55 2.24
N PRO A 53 10.67 -11.30 1.64
CA PRO A 53 11.04 -12.61 2.14
C PRO A 53 11.72 -12.52 3.51
N PRO A 54 11.45 -13.46 4.44
CA PRO A 54 12.26 -13.62 5.64
C PRO A 54 13.69 -14.07 5.29
N ILE A 55 14.64 -13.79 6.19
CA ILE A 55 16.00 -14.32 6.18
C ILE A 55 16.32 -15.01 7.50
N THR A 56 17.32 -15.89 7.52
CA THR A 56 17.84 -16.48 8.77
C THR A 56 19.36 -16.43 8.77
N TYR A 57 19.93 -16.28 9.96
CA TYR A 57 21.38 -16.20 10.20
C TYR A 57 21.67 -16.64 11.64
N GLU A 58 22.96 -16.77 11.97
CA GLU A 58 23.44 -17.14 13.30
C GLU A 58 24.35 -16.04 13.85
N ILE A 59 24.23 -15.77 15.15
CA ILE A 59 25.15 -14.92 15.91
C ILE A 59 25.50 -15.67 17.20
N ASP A 60 26.80 -15.90 17.45
CA ASP A 60 27.32 -16.56 18.65
C ASP A 60 26.63 -17.90 18.99
N GLY A 61 26.34 -18.72 17.97
CA GLY A 61 25.66 -20.02 18.12
C GLY A 61 24.15 -19.95 18.33
N GLU A 62 23.55 -18.76 18.27
CA GLU A 62 22.10 -18.57 18.36
C GLU A 62 21.51 -18.20 16.98
N GLN A 63 20.47 -18.95 16.57
CA GLN A 63 19.79 -18.70 15.30
C GLN A 63 18.76 -17.58 15.43
N TYR A 64 18.76 -16.71 14.43
CA TYR A 64 17.83 -15.60 14.26
C TYR A 64 17.08 -15.71 12.93
N ILE A 65 15.86 -15.18 12.92
CA ILE A 65 15.06 -14.99 11.72
C ILE A 65 14.67 -13.52 11.67
N SER A 66 14.97 -12.82 10.59
CA SER A 66 14.58 -11.43 10.40
C SER A 66 13.69 -11.27 9.18
N VAL A 67 12.76 -10.33 9.25
CA VAL A 67 11.91 -9.94 8.11
C VAL A 67 11.66 -8.43 8.16
N ASN A 68 11.78 -7.80 6.99
CA ASN A 68 11.36 -6.42 6.81
C ASN A 68 9.84 -6.40 6.63
N VAL A 69 9.13 -5.92 7.64
CA VAL A 69 7.67 -5.77 7.58
C VAL A 69 7.33 -4.37 7.10
N GLY A 70 6.33 -4.30 6.23
CA GLY A 70 5.92 -3.07 5.57
C GLY A 70 5.05 -3.42 4.37
N TRP A 71 3.79 -3.01 4.44
CA TRP A 71 2.87 -3.15 3.32
C TRP A 71 3.28 -2.21 2.19
N GLY A 72 3.28 -2.70 0.94
CA GLY A 72 3.89 -1.97 -0.15
C GLY A 72 3.86 -2.69 -1.49
N GLY A 73 4.51 -2.08 -2.48
CA GLY A 73 4.59 -2.58 -3.85
C GLY A 73 3.39 -2.21 -4.71
N ALA A 74 3.44 -2.58 -5.98
CA ALA A 74 2.46 -2.18 -7.00
C ALA A 74 1.02 -2.51 -6.61
N PHE A 75 0.77 -3.68 -6.01
CA PHE A 75 -0.59 -4.08 -5.65
C PHE A 75 -1.23 -3.12 -4.65
N ALA A 76 -0.46 -2.73 -3.63
CA ALA A 76 -0.90 -1.83 -2.57
C ALA A 76 -1.10 -0.38 -3.04
N LEU A 77 -0.48 0.01 -4.15
CA LEU A 77 -0.67 1.34 -4.76
C LEU A 77 -1.88 1.36 -5.70
N VAL A 78 -1.98 0.36 -6.59
CA VAL A 78 -2.93 0.39 -7.70
C VAL A 78 -4.30 -0.17 -7.30
N PHE A 79 -4.36 -1.22 -6.49
CA PHE A 79 -5.59 -1.97 -6.27
C PHE A 79 -6.30 -1.57 -4.97
N GLY A 80 -6.45 -0.26 -4.72
CA GLY A 80 -7.07 0.29 -3.51
C GLY A 80 -8.45 -0.26 -3.19
N GLU A 81 -9.30 -0.47 -4.20
CA GLU A 81 -10.65 -1.07 -4.06
C GLU A 81 -10.63 -2.44 -3.35
N TYR A 82 -9.56 -3.21 -3.50
CA TYR A 82 -9.41 -4.54 -2.91
C TYR A 82 -8.80 -4.51 -1.50
N VAL A 83 -8.12 -3.43 -1.14
CA VAL A 83 -7.30 -3.39 0.09
C VAL A 83 -7.82 -2.39 1.12
N GLN A 84 -8.50 -1.32 0.72
CA GLN A 84 -8.81 -0.17 1.59
C GLN A 84 -9.63 -0.55 2.83
N ALA A 85 -10.70 -1.34 2.68
CA ALA A 85 -11.62 -1.70 3.76
C ALA A 85 -10.97 -2.53 4.89
N GLU A 86 -9.87 -3.22 4.58
CA GLU A 86 -9.19 -4.14 5.49
C GLU A 86 -7.73 -3.74 5.72
N SER A 87 -7.36 -2.53 5.28
CA SER A 87 -6.00 -2.03 5.34
C SER A 87 -5.54 -1.91 6.79
N LEU A 88 -4.46 -2.61 7.11
CA LEU A 88 -3.64 -2.33 8.26
C LEU A 88 -2.83 -1.05 8.00
N PRO A 89 -2.43 -0.31 9.06
CA PRO A 89 -1.50 0.79 8.86
C PRO A 89 -0.18 0.24 8.31
N ASN A 90 0.48 0.97 7.41
CA ASN A 90 1.86 0.63 7.05
C ASN A 90 2.80 1.11 8.15
N VAL A 91 3.30 0.18 8.95
CA VAL A 91 4.24 0.46 10.05
C VAL A 91 5.55 -0.28 9.79
N SER A 92 6.44 0.35 9.05
CA SER A 92 7.68 -0.28 8.58
C SER A 92 8.64 -0.58 9.73
N ARG A 93 9.06 -1.84 9.85
CA ARG A 93 10.03 -2.30 10.87
C ARG A 93 10.88 -3.45 10.33
N VAL A 94 12.01 -3.70 10.98
CA VAL A 94 12.70 -4.99 10.91
C VAL A 94 12.28 -5.79 12.15
N LEU A 95 11.59 -6.90 11.95
CA LEU A 95 11.24 -7.81 13.04
C LEU A 95 12.24 -8.95 13.05
N THR A 96 12.80 -9.23 14.22
CA THR A 96 13.78 -10.31 14.42
C THR A 96 13.30 -11.24 15.52
N PHE A 97 13.33 -12.54 15.24
CA PHE A 97 12.83 -13.61 16.07
C PHE A 97 13.98 -14.56 16.42
N LYS A 98 13.92 -15.08 17.64
CA LYS A 98 14.78 -16.17 18.14
C LYS A 98 14.01 -17.00 19.16
N LEU A 99 14.49 -18.20 19.45
CA LEU A 99 13.90 -19.04 20.50
C LEU A 99 13.92 -18.31 21.86
N GLY A 100 12.80 -18.31 22.57
CA GLY A 100 12.69 -17.67 23.88
C GLY A 100 12.65 -16.14 23.86
N GLY A 101 12.56 -15.50 22.68
CA GLY A 101 12.37 -14.05 22.57
C GLY A 101 11.07 -13.58 23.27
N LYS A 102 11.16 -12.48 24.01
CA LYS A 102 10.05 -11.92 24.83
C LYS A 102 9.67 -10.48 24.48
N ALA A 103 10.27 -9.91 23.44
CA ALA A 103 9.94 -8.55 23.01
C ALA A 103 8.49 -8.49 22.50
N SER A 104 7.81 -7.38 22.77
CA SER A 104 6.48 -7.09 22.26
C SER A 104 6.52 -5.89 21.32
N LEU A 105 5.59 -5.86 20.37
CA LEU A 105 5.41 -4.68 19.53
C LEU A 105 4.67 -3.57 20.31
N PRO A 106 5.03 -2.30 20.12
CA PRO A 106 4.27 -1.20 20.70
C PRO A 106 2.87 -1.15 20.07
N PRO A 107 1.85 -0.65 20.79
CA PRO A 107 0.51 -0.51 20.23
C PRO A 107 0.53 0.44 19.04
N VAL A 108 -0.35 0.17 18.07
CA VAL A 108 -0.56 1.03 16.90
C VAL A 108 -2.01 1.49 16.93
N THR A 109 -2.22 2.80 16.96
CA THR A 109 -3.54 3.41 16.83
C THR A 109 -3.74 3.77 15.36
N TRP A 110 -4.80 3.24 14.75
CA TRP A 110 -5.14 3.53 13.37
C TRP A 110 -6.65 3.56 13.15
N THR A 111 -7.11 4.47 12.30
CA THR A 111 -8.48 4.52 11.81
C THR A 111 -8.40 4.80 10.31
N PRO A 112 -8.62 3.78 9.46
CA PRO A 112 -8.64 3.98 8.01
C PRO A 112 -9.93 4.71 7.64
N ALA A 113 -9.86 6.03 7.59
CA ALA A 113 -10.96 6.87 7.14
C ALA A 113 -10.43 7.93 6.17
N VAL A 114 -10.97 7.89 4.96
CA VAL A 114 -10.93 9.01 4.03
C VAL A 114 -12.18 9.82 4.29
N VAL A 115 -12.02 11.12 4.58
CA VAL A 115 -13.14 12.03 4.72
C VAL A 115 -13.45 12.60 3.36
N PHE A 116 -14.54 12.13 2.74
CA PHE A 116 -14.99 12.63 1.45
C PHE A 116 -15.76 13.95 1.63
N ASN A 117 -15.33 14.98 0.90
CA ASN A 117 -16.00 16.27 0.84
C ASN A 117 -15.73 16.91 -0.53
N PRO A 118 -16.23 16.35 -1.65
CA PRO A 118 -16.05 16.95 -2.96
C PRO A 118 -16.92 18.20 -3.13
N PRO A 119 -16.49 19.21 -3.92
CA PRO A 119 -17.37 20.27 -4.39
C PRO A 119 -18.45 19.73 -5.33
N GLU A 120 -19.42 20.59 -5.68
CA GLU A 120 -20.42 20.25 -6.70
C GLU A 120 -19.76 19.98 -8.06
N LEU A 121 -20.15 18.87 -8.70
CA LEU A 121 -19.68 18.53 -10.03
C LEU A 121 -20.36 19.42 -11.07
N THR A 122 -19.56 20.22 -11.78
CA THR A 122 -20.04 21.13 -12.85
C THR A 122 -19.55 20.74 -14.24
N ALA A 123 -18.61 19.80 -14.34
CA ALA A 123 -18.04 19.35 -15.60
C ALA A 123 -19.03 18.50 -16.42
N ASN A 124 -18.91 18.56 -17.75
CA ASN A 124 -19.71 17.76 -18.65
C ASN A 124 -19.10 16.35 -18.86
N ALA A 125 -19.82 15.47 -19.55
CA ALA A 125 -19.40 14.09 -19.79
C ALA A 125 -18.07 13.97 -20.57
N ASP A 126 -17.79 14.87 -21.51
CA ASP A 126 -16.55 14.82 -22.30
C ASP A 126 -15.34 15.20 -21.44
N THR A 127 -15.47 16.22 -20.58
CA THR A 127 -14.44 16.59 -19.61
C THR A 127 -14.17 15.45 -18.61
N ILE A 128 -15.22 14.80 -18.13
CA ILE A 128 -15.09 13.64 -17.24
C ILE A 128 -14.37 12.48 -17.92
N LYS A 129 -14.69 12.21 -19.19
CA LYS A 129 -14.02 11.16 -19.97
C LYS A 129 -12.54 11.47 -20.16
N LEU A 130 -12.19 12.70 -20.53
CA LEU A 130 -10.79 13.15 -20.63
C LEU A 130 -10.05 12.99 -19.30
N GLY A 131 -10.69 13.39 -18.20
CA GLY A 131 -10.16 13.25 -16.86
C GLY A 131 -9.89 11.81 -16.46
N PHE A 132 -10.83 10.90 -16.77
CA PHE A 132 -10.66 9.47 -16.55
C PHE A 132 -9.48 8.91 -17.35
N GLU A 133 -9.44 9.13 -18.66
CA GLU A 133 -8.37 8.60 -19.53
C GLU A 133 -6.99 9.10 -19.07
N THR A 134 -6.87 10.40 -18.81
CA THR A 134 -5.61 11.00 -18.34
C THR A 134 -5.23 10.51 -16.94
N TYR A 135 -6.19 10.35 -16.03
CA TYR A 135 -5.95 9.83 -14.68
C TYR A 135 -5.37 8.41 -14.72
N GLN A 136 -5.92 7.55 -15.59
CA GLN A 136 -5.45 6.16 -15.71
C GLN A 136 -4.01 6.08 -16.22
N ASP A 137 -3.63 6.98 -17.13
CA ASP A 137 -2.28 7.00 -17.70
C ASP A 137 -1.23 7.62 -16.77
N THR A 138 -1.63 8.53 -15.87
CA THR A 138 -0.67 9.36 -15.11
C THR A 138 -0.72 9.16 -13.60
N CYS A 139 -1.92 8.99 -13.03
CA CYS A 139 -2.14 9.05 -11.59
C CYS A 139 -2.37 7.67 -10.97
N MET A 140 -3.01 6.76 -11.71
CA MET A 140 -3.44 5.44 -11.22
C MET A 140 -2.31 4.64 -10.56
N GLY A 141 -1.09 4.71 -11.11
CA GLY A 141 0.06 3.98 -10.58
C GLY A 141 0.39 4.26 -9.12
N CYS A 142 -0.03 5.42 -8.60
CA CYS A 142 0.21 5.84 -7.22
C CYS A 142 -1.07 6.06 -6.41
N HIS A 143 -2.10 6.66 -7.02
CA HIS A 143 -3.34 7.05 -6.34
C HIS A 143 -4.47 6.02 -6.50
N GLY A 144 -4.18 4.91 -7.17
CA GLY A 144 -5.07 3.75 -7.28
C GLY A 144 -6.01 3.81 -8.47
N LEU A 145 -6.50 2.64 -8.87
CA LEU A 145 -7.52 2.48 -9.89
C LEU A 145 -8.79 3.21 -9.46
N ASN A 146 -9.41 3.93 -10.40
CA ASN A 146 -10.62 4.69 -10.16
C ASN A 146 -10.53 5.74 -9.03
N ALA A 147 -9.34 6.31 -8.80
CA ALA A 147 -9.04 7.21 -7.67
C ALA A 147 -9.21 6.60 -6.27
N VAL A 148 -9.31 5.27 -6.16
CA VAL A 148 -9.37 4.55 -4.89
C VAL A 148 -7.96 4.18 -4.44
N SER A 149 -7.41 4.94 -3.50
CA SER A 149 -6.06 4.68 -2.99
C SER A 149 -6.04 3.49 -2.03
N GLY A 150 -4.96 2.70 -2.07
CA GLY A 150 -4.64 1.70 -1.04
C GLY A 150 -4.08 2.26 0.26
N LEU A 151 -4.16 3.58 0.47
CA LEU A 151 -3.79 4.33 1.68
C LEU A 151 -2.28 4.33 2.02
N LEU A 152 -1.42 3.86 1.12
CA LEU A 152 0.02 4.12 1.17
C LEU A 152 0.37 5.56 0.75
N ILE A 153 -0.45 6.12 -0.13
CA ILE A 153 -0.36 7.48 -0.69
C ILE A 153 -1.76 8.12 -0.51
N PRO A 154 -1.90 9.45 -0.45
CA PRO A 154 -3.20 10.09 -0.28
C PRO A 154 -4.28 9.59 -1.24
N ASP A 155 -5.48 9.36 -0.73
CA ASP A 155 -6.69 9.15 -1.53
C ASP A 155 -7.19 10.51 -2.03
N LEU A 156 -7.14 10.73 -3.35
CA LEU A 156 -7.41 12.04 -3.93
C LEU A 156 -8.86 12.48 -3.76
N ARG A 157 -9.80 11.53 -3.58
CA ARG A 157 -11.22 11.80 -3.35
C ARG A 157 -11.46 12.49 -1.99
N GLY A 158 -10.52 12.37 -1.06
CA GLY A 158 -10.51 13.09 0.22
C GLY A 158 -9.65 14.36 0.23
N SER A 159 -9.11 14.77 -0.93
CA SER A 159 -8.18 15.91 -0.99
C SER A 159 -8.90 17.25 -0.83
N ALA A 160 -8.34 18.13 0.00
CA ALA A 160 -8.80 19.52 0.10
C ALA A 160 -8.59 20.30 -1.21
N PHE A 161 -7.63 19.90 -2.05
CA PHE A 161 -7.37 20.53 -3.34
C PHE A 161 -8.50 20.33 -4.36
N LEU A 162 -9.47 19.44 -4.09
CA LEU A 162 -10.68 19.37 -4.90
C LEU A 162 -11.45 20.71 -4.88
N TRP A 163 -11.32 21.52 -3.82
CA TRP A 163 -11.94 22.85 -3.72
C TRP A 163 -11.08 23.99 -4.26
N ASP A 164 -9.83 23.74 -4.64
CA ASP A 164 -8.87 24.77 -5.03
C ASP A 164 -8.18 24.38 -6.33
N GLU A 165 -8.74 24.83 -7.46
CA GLU A 165 -8.20 24.61 -8.80
C GLU A 165 -6.74 25.06 -8.92
N LYS A 166 -6.37 26.21 -8.33
CA LYS A 166 -5.00 26.73 -8.40
C LYS A 166 -4.05 25.88 -7.57
N GLY A 167 -4.49 25.46 -6.39
CA GLY A 167 -3.74 24.55 -5.53
C GLY A 167 -3.55 23.18 -6.19
N TRP A 168 -4.59 22.65 -6.83
CA TRP A 168 -4.51 21.42 -7.61
C TRP A 168 -3.45 21.53 -8.71
N GLU A 169 -3.52 22.58 -9.54
CA GLU A 169 -2.57 22.80 -10.63
C GLU A 169 -1.13 23.02 -10.11
N ALA A 170 -0.97 23.74 -9.00
CA ALA A 170 0.33 23.94 -8.36
C ALA A 170 0.95 22.62 -7.85
N VAL A 171 0.13 21.66 -7.42
CA VAL A 171 0.59 20.33 -7.02
C VAL A 171 0.89 19.47 -8.25
N VAL A 172 -0.07 19.30 -9.15
CA VAL A 172 -0.02 18.34 -10.26
C VAL A 172 1.01 18.76 -11.32
N ARG A 173 0.93 20.00 -11.81
CA ARG A 173 1.87 20.50 -12.82
C ARG A 173 2.95 21.37 -12.19
N GLY A 174 2.65 22.15 -11.16
CA GLY A 174 3.62 23.03 -10.51
C GLY A 174 4.69 22.34 -9.64
N GLY A 175 4.52 21.06 -9.30
CA GLY A 175 5.51 20.29 -8.54
C GLY A 175 5.69 20.73 -7.10
N GLN A 176 4.66 21.37 -6.51
CA GLN A 176 4.71 21.87 -5.12
C GLN A 176 5.03 20.77 -4.09
N LEU A 177 4.75 19.51 -4.41
CA LEU A 177 4.99 18.35 -3.55
C LEU A 177 6.12 17.43 -4.06
N LYS A 178 6.98 17.89 -4.97
CA LYS A 178 8.06 17.07 -5.56
C LYS A 178 9.03 16.50 -4.52
N ASP A 179 9.35 17.26 -3.48
CA ASP A 179 10.26 16.83 -2.42
C ASP A 179 9.63 15.75 -1.51
N ARG A 180 8.34 15.48 -1.68
CA ARG A 180 7.59 14.38 -1.04
C ARG A 180 7.30 13.22 -1.99
N GLY A 181 7.84 13.25 -3.21
CA GLY A 181 7.68 12.19 -4.21
C GLY A 181 6.50 12.38 -5.18
N MET A 182 5.72 13.47 -5.08
CA MET A 182 4.69 13.78 -6.07
C MET A 182 5.32 14.51 -7.26
N ALA A 183 5.47 13.80 -8.38
CA ALA A 183 6.08 14.35 -9.59
C ALA A 183 5.30 15.55 -10.14
N SER A 184 6.03 16.46 -10.82
CA SER A 184 5.41 17.44 -11.70
C SER A 184 5.07 16.76 -13.03
N PHE A 185 3.88 17.02 -13.55
CA PHE A 185 3.42 16.54 -14.84
C PHE A 185 3.32 17.67 -15.88
N ALA A 186 3.96 18.82 -15.66
CA ALA A 186 3.87 19.97 -16.57
C ALA A 186 4.32 19.65 -18.01
N ASP A 187 5.26 18.71 -18.15
CA ASP A 187 5.80 18.24 -19.42
C ASP A 187 4.98 17.08 -20.05
N ASN A 188 3.99 16.53 -19.32
CA ASN A 188 3.28 15.30 -19.69
C ASN A 188 1.79 15.50 -19.95
N ILE A 189 1.14 16.43 -19.25
CA ILE A 189 -0.28 16.76 -19.41
C ILE A 189 -0.42 18.26 -19.44
N SER A 190 -1.40 18.78 -20.18
CA SER A 190 -1.83 20.18 -20.25
C SER A 190 -2.56 20.65 -18.97
N ALA A 191 -2.78 21.96 -18.83
CA ALA A 191 -3.58 22.50 -17.73
C ALA A 191 -5.06 22.08 -17.83
N GLU A 192 -5.58 21.92 -19.06
CA GLU A 192 -6.93 21.40 -19.31
C GLU A 192 -7.06 19.95 -18.85
N GLU A 193 -6.08 19.10 -19.17
CA GLU A 193 -6.04 17.70 -18.71
C GLU A 193 -5.90 17.62 -17.18
N SER A 194 -5.08 18.48 -16.56
CA SER A 194 -4.97 18.58 -15.10
C SER A 194 -6.32 18.90 -14.43
N GLU A 195 -7.07 19.87 -14.97
CA GLU A 195 -8.39 20.22 -14.48
C GLU A 195 -9.44 19.14 -14.77
N ALA A 196 -9.35 18.47 -15.92
CA ALA A 196 -10.20 17.33 -16.25
C ALA A 196 -9.99 16.18 -15.24
N ILE A 197 -8.75 15.89 -14.82
CA ILE A 197 -8.47 14.92 -13.76
C ILE A 197 -9.14 15.35 -12.45
N ARG A 198 -9.04 16.63 -12.06
CA ARG A 198 -9.71 17.12 -10.84
C ARG A 198 -11.22 16.88 -10.91
N SER A 199 -11.83 17.20 -12.05
CA SER A 199 -13.25 16.97 -12.31
C SER A 199 -13.63 15.49 -12.23
N TYR A 200 -12.80 14.61 -12.78
CA TYR A 200 -12.99 13.16 -12.66
C TYR A 200 -12.92 12.68 -11.21
N VAL A 201 -11.95 13.16 -10.42
CA VAL A 201 -11.83 12.80 -9.00
C VAL A 201 -13.00 13.33 -8.18
N ILE A 202 -13.54 14.52 -8.49
CA ILE A 202 -14.75 15.08 -7.88
C ILE A 202 -15.97 14.16 -8.09
N GLN A 203 -16.01 13.44 -9.22
CA GLN A 203 -17.12 12.53 -9.53
C GLN A 203 -17.09 11.22 -8.71
N GLN A 204 -15.91 10.75 -8.28
CA GLN A 204 -15.73 9.44 -7.63
C GLN A 204 -16.16 9.46 -6.15
#